data_AF-A0A5C4JBQ7-F1
#
_entry.id   AF-A0A5C4JBQ7-F1
#
_cell.length_a   1.000
_cell.length_b   1.000
_cell.length_c   1.000
_cell.angle_alpha   90.00
_cell.angle_beta   90.00
_cell.angle_gamma   90.00
#
_symmetry.space_group_name_H-M   'P 1'
#
loop_
_entity.id
_entity.type
_entity.pdbx_description
1 polymer ?
#
loop_
_entity_poly.entity_id
_entity_poly.type
_entity_poly.pdbx_seq_one_letter_code
_entity_poly.pdbx_strand_id
1 'polypeptide(L)' 'MTSVPWAGPEWDDPALTQLARQLRDAHRAVAPLPAATRRRLIRHLLAITDLAKRDPGLAARRLETFLADFQETPDVG' A
#
# COMPACT_ATOMS: atom_id res chain seq x y z
N MET A 1 29.96 -29.56 21.28
CA MET A 1 29.81 -28.15 20.83
C MET A 1 28.46 -28.02 20.16
N THR A 2 27.47 -27.48 20.88
CA THR A 2 26.11 -27.29 20.34
C THR A 2 26.07 -25.92 19.69
N SER A 3 26.03 -25.89 18.35
CA SER A 3 25.81 -24.66 17.60
C SER A 3 24.38 -24.19 17.86
N VAL A 4 24.21 -23.02 18.46
CA VAL A 4 22.89 -22.38 18.57
C VAL A 4 22.47 -22.02 17.14
N PRO A 5 21.33 -22.50 16.63
CA PRO A 5 20.86 -22.07 15.32
C PRO A 5 20.59 -20.57 15.38
N TRP A 6 21.35 -19.81 14.60
CA TRP A 6 21.11 -18.39 14.40
C TRP A 6 19.72 -18.20 13.80
N ALA A 7 18.75 -17.81 14.64
CA ALA A 7 17.50 -17.23 14.19
C ALA A 7 17.82 -15.78 13.81
N GLY A 8 18.05 -15.52 12.53
CA GLY A 8 18.24 -14.16 12.04
C GLY A 8 17.06 -13.25 12.42
N PRO A 9 17.22 -11.93 12.33
CA PRO A 9 16.13 -10.99 12.64
C PRO A 9 14.80 -11.41 12.03
N GLU A 10 13.70 -11.29 12.77
CA GLU A 10 12.37 -11.51 12.21
C GLU A 10 12.02 -10.29 11.34
N TRP A 11 12.39 -10.32 10.06
CA TRP A 11 12.12 -9.24 9.10
C TRP A 11 10.65 -9.19 8.61
N ASP A 12 9.82 -10.15 9.02
CA ASP A 12 8.40 -10.20 8.65
C ASP A 12 7.55 -9.41 9.65
N ASP A 13 7.52 -8.09 9.49
CA ASP A 13 6.51 -7.27 10.16
C ASP A 13 5.15 -7.54 9.47
N PRO A 14 4.19 -8.19 10.17
CA PRO A 14 2.92 -8.57 9.56
C PRO A 14 2.10 -7.35 9.12
N ALA A 15 2.27 -6.19 9.77
CA ALA A 15 1.61 -4.96 9.38
C ALA A 15 2.19 -4.40 8.08
N LEU A 16 3.52 -4.44 7.90
CA LEU A 16 4.15 -4.08 6.63
C LEU A 16 3.75 -5.03 5.50
N THR A 17 3.70 -6.33 5.77
CA THR A 17 3.25 -7.33 4.79
C THR A 17 1.80 -7.10 4.38
N GLN A 18 0.93 -6.77 5.34
CA GLN A 18 -0.47 -6.41 5.05
C GLN A 18 -0.57 -5.11 4.24
N LEU A 19 0.17 -4.07 4.60
CA LEU A 19 0.19 -2.80 3.88
C LEU A 19 0.66 -2.98 2.43
N ALA A 20 1.70 -3.78 2.21
CA ALA A 20 2.20 -4.10 0.88
C ALA A 20 1.16 -4.84 0.03
N ARG A 21 0.37 -5.75 0.61
CA ARG A 21 -0.75 -6.41 -0.08
C ARG A 21 -1.79 -5.38 -0.51
N GLN A 22 -2.26 -4.54 0.43
CA GLN A 22 -3.29 -3.54 0.15
C GLN A 22 -2.83 -2.53 -0.93
N LEU A 23 -1.57 -2.08 -0.91
CA LEU A 23 -1.02 -1.20 -1.94
C LEU A 23 -1.04 -1.84 -3.34
N ARG A 24 -0.70 -3.13 -3.44
CA ARG A 24 -0.75 -3.87 -4.71
C ARG A 24 -2.17 -3.99 -5.22
N ASP A 25 -3.13 -4.29 -4.35
CA ASP A 25 -4.53 -4.44 -4.72
C ASP A 25 -5.14 -3.10 -5.15
N ALA A 26 -4.82 -2.00 -4.43
CA ALA A 26 -5.20 -0.66 -4.84
C ALA A 26 -4.61 -0.29 -6.22
N HIS A 27 -3.34 -0.61 -6.46
CA HIS A 27 -2.71 -0.37 -7.77
C HIS A 27 -3.39 -1.18 -8.89
N ARG A 28 -3.78 -2.44 -8.63
CA ARG A 28 -4.52 -3.28 -9.59
C ARG A 28 -5.90 -2.69 -9.90
N ALA A 29 -6.62 -2.19 -8.90
CA ALA A 29 -7.93 -1.57 -9.08
C ALA A 29 -7.84 -0.27 -9.90
N VAL A 30 -6.75 0.47 -9.78
CA VAL A 30 -6.50 1.73 -10.51
C VAL A 30 -6.03 1.51 -11.96
N ALA A 31 -5.37 0.39 -12.26
CA ALA A 31 -4.81 0.08 -13.57
C ALA A 31 -5.79 0.18 -14.77
N PRO A 32 -7.05 -0.31 -14.69
CA PRO A 32 -7.99 -0.26 -15.82
C PRO A 32 -8.59 1.14 -16.08
N LEU A 33 -8.41 2.11 -15.19
CA LEU A 33 -9.05 3.42 -15.29
C LEU A 33 -8.53 4.27 -16.47
N PRO A 34 -9.31 5.26 -16.93
CA PRO A 34 -8.87 6.22 -17.94
C PRO A 34 -7.56 6.91 -17.58
N ALA A 35 -6.71 7.19 -18.58
CA ALA A 35 -5.33 7.62 -18.38
C ALA A 35 -5.17 8.86 -17.48
N ALA A 36 -6.07 9.83 -17.58
CA ALA A 36 -6.05 11.04 -16.76
C ALA A 36 -6.28 10.72 -15.27
N THR A 37 -7.33 9.96 -14.96
CA THR A 37 -7.69 9.51 -13.61
C THR A 37 -6.62 8.58 -13.04
N ARG A 38 -6.22 7.58 -13.82
CA ARG A 38 -5.16 6.62 -13.45
C ARG A 38 -3.87 7.33 -13.07
N ARG A 39 -3.40 8.30 -13.86
CA ARG A 39 -2.16 9.04 -13.58
C ARG A 39 -2.23 9.81 -12.27
N ARG A 40 -3.39 10.40 -11.93
CA ARG A 40 -3.57 11.08 -10.64
C ARG A 40 -3.50 10.09 -9.48
N LEU A 41 -4.21 8.97 -9.58
CA LEU A 41 -4.30 7.96 -8.53
C LEU A 41 -2.97 7.20 -8.32
N ILE A 42 -2.26 6.84 -9.40
CA ILE A 42 -0.93 6.21 -9.30
C ILE A 42 0.06 7.14 -8.56
N ARG A 43 0.05 8.45 -8.84
CA ARG A 43 0.92 9.39 -8.11
C ARG A 43 0.59 9.43 -6.62
N HIS A 44 -0.68 9.32 -6.25
CA HIS A 44 -1.09 9.25 -4.85
C HIS A 44 -0.59 7.96 -4.19
N LEU A 45 -0.78 6.81 -4.84
CA LEU A 45 -0.27 5.51 -4.35
C LEU A 45 1.25 5.49 -4.18
N LEU A 46 2.00 6.13 -5.09
CA LEU A 46 3.45 6.28 -4.96
C LEU A 46 3.83 7.11 -3.72
N ALA A 47 3.11 8.19 -3.43
CA ALA A 47 3.36 8.99 -2.23
C ALA A 47 3.09 8.21 -0.94
N ILE A 48 2.03 7.39 -0.91
CA ILE A 48 1.72 6.51 0.23
C ILE A 48 2.80 5.42 0.37
N THR A 49 3.26 4.84 -0.74
CA THR A 49 4.32 3.83 -0.75
C THR A 49 5.65 4.40 -0.25
N ASP A 50 5.97 5.64 -0.60
CA ASP A 50 7.18 6.28 -0.09
C ASP A 50 7.08 6.57 1.41
N LEU A 51 5.91 7.03 1.87
CA LEU A 51 5.65 7.23 3.29
C LEU A 51 5.78 5.94 4.10
N ALA A 52 5.31 4.81 3.57
CA ALA A 52 5.36 3.51 4.24
C ALA A 52 6.79 3.09 4.65
N LYS A 53 7.81 3.57 3.93
CA LYS A 53 9.22 3.31 4.25
C LYS A 53 9.70 4.01 5.52
N ARG A 54 8.99 5.06 5.97
CA ARG A 54 9.36 5.92 7.10
C ARG A 54 8.36 5.83 8.24
N ASP A 55 7.08 5.74 7.91
CA ASP A 55 5.97 5.67 8.86
C ASP A 55 4.86 4.75 8.31
N PRO A 56 4.92 3.44 8.60
CA PRO A 56 3.94 2.49 8.08
C PRO A 56 2.56 2.66 8.69
N GLY A 57 2.46 3.16 9.93
CA GLY A 57 1.17 3.41 10.59
C GLY A 57 0.41 4.54 9.91
N LEU A 58 1.08 5.66 9.63
CA LEU A 58 0.47 6.78 8.90
C LEU A 58 0.18 6.41 7.44
N ALA A 59 1.05 5.62 6.79
CA ALA A 59 0.79 5.14 5.44
C ALA A 59 -0.47 4.26 5.37
N ALA A 60 -0.68 3.37 6.34
CA ALA A 60 -1.90 2.58 6.42
C ALA A 60 -3.16 3.46 6.53
N ARG A 61 -3.15 4.47 7.41
CA ARG A 61 -4.28 5.41 7.57
C ARG A 61 -4.57 6.21 6.30
N ARG A 62 -3.53 6.64 5.58
CA ARG A 62 -3.68 7.31 4.30
C ARG A 62 -4.21 6.38 3.21
N LEU A 63 -3.79 5.12 3.22
CA LEU A 63 -4.31 4.12 2.30
C LEU A 63 -5.79 3.82 2.56
N GLU A 64 -6.20 3.70 3.82
CA GLU A 64 -7.61 3.54 4.20
C GLU A 64 -8.46 4.72 3.67
N THR A 65 -7.99 5.96 3.87
CA THR A 65 -8.68 7.15 3.35
C THR A 65 -8.75 7.14 1.83
N PHE A 66 -7.63 6.86 1.16
CA PHE A 66 -7.57 6.74 -0.29
C PHE A 66 -8.57 5.72 -0.84
N LEU A 67 -8.68 4.56 -0.19
CA LEU A 67 -9.60 3.51 -0.61
C LEU A 67 -11.06 3.91 -0.39
N ALA A 68 -11.38 4.60 0.71
CA ALA A 68 -12.71 5.15 0.96
C ALA A 68 -13.11 6.15 -0.14
N ASP A 69 -12.26 7.17 -0.40
CA ASP A 69 -12.47 8.14 -1.48
C ASP A 69 -12.62 7.47 -2.86
N PHE A 70 -11.82 6.43 -3.10
CA PHE A 70 -11.83 5.69 -4.36
C PHE A 70 -13.12 4.89 -4.55
N GLN A 71 -13.69 4.33 -3.48
CA GLN A 71 -14.97 3.61 -3.50
C GLN A 71 -16.18 4.56 -3.55
N GLU A 72 -16.06 5.74 -2.93
CA GLU A 72 -17.13 6.75 -2.90
C GLU A 72 -17.29 7.51 -4.21
N THR A 73 -16.29 7.47 -5.11
CA THR A 73 -16.43 8.05 -6.44
C THR A 73 -17.34 7.14 -7.28
N PRO A 74 -18.64 7.46 -7.46
CA PRO A 74 -19.50 6.65 -8.30
C PRO A 74 -18.99 6.80 -9.74
N ASP A 75 -19.06 5.71 -10.49
CA ASP A 75 -18.82 5.68 -11.92
C ASP A 75 -19.74 6.72 -12.59
N VAL A 76 -19.18 7.90 -12.91
CA VAL A 76 -19.82 8.89 -13.77
C VAL A 76 -18.97 9.00 -15.03
N GLY A 77 -19.31 8.18 -16.04
CA GLY A 77 -18.82 8.32 -17.41
C GLY A 77 -18.54 7.02 -18.13
#